data_AF-A0A3C0TFY6-F1
#
_entry.id   AF-A0A3C0TFY6-F1
#
_cell.length_a   1.000
_cell.length_b   1.000
_cell.length_c   1.000
_cell.angle_alpha   90.00
_cell.angle_beta   90.00
_cell.angle_gamma   90.00
#
_symmetry.space_group_name_H-M   'P 1'
#
loop_
_entity.id
_entity.type
_entity.pdbx_description
1 polymer ?
#
loop_
_entity_poly.entity_id
_entity_poly.type
_entity_poly.pdbx_seq_one_letter_code
_entity_poly.pdbx_strand_id
1 'polypeptide(L)'
;MGRTTKWILSITLSLAVTLVSVCGGVRIHGVTPDTKAAKAAEAAGLYISDVAISYASSREAAEKELGEEYTVLENKVGECFVGYTTTDDPDLAIRDIKVQSMTGKYSVSDYEELLKNHKDAIDDQVDIFVPALIEFTKNYDSDMDAALIICKHLNRFYEDDSDMAFGDYLLEQGRRLTGDAKDATARKELEKIFVEGNDDLIRQMENLITQGIDTKVNKKGTWVTRMSELGPRGLIDMYKQSFKNLRSDSAVKKQLEKDFGEDAAMLYKELPKLQTYLRERTSSDVAKAIEDGDEKKVEALSDEIGDTESIWDQKDDPTIPEIAESMGESMDRLTDAVEYNENAAMGALKLFLKGISYGDQTMYDFLMNENIEKSDLYTLAYVLSAGQKSIIRDVGLYSVFQSAMSGYAEEDEENADLDDVISEKSFSIYDGVDRDVFKGDTALTEDALKRMQTDNDNSFLTMPPAVSGLLAIAALAVGTYCFVKLTSIVLNGGVVTKVKYVHQTVTYIQGENSLAFK
;
A
#
# COMPACT_ATOMS: atom_id res chain seq x y z
N MET A 1 9.34 -21.72 16.20
CA MET A 1 8.16 -20.85 16.35
C MET A 1 7.25 -21.33 17.47
N GLY A 2 6.65 -20.40 18.22
CA GLY A 2 5.48 -20.69 19.05
C GLY A 2 4.27 -21.01 18.17
N ARG A 3 3.30 -21.76 18.70
CA ARG A 3 2.11 -22.22 17.95
C ARG A 3 1.32 -21.06 17.32
N THR A 4 1.27 -19.93 18.01
CA THR A 4 0.66 -18.66 17.59
C THR A 4 1.28 -18.06 16.34
N THR A 5 2.61 -18.15 16.20
CA THR A 5 3.34 -17.56 15.06
C THR A 5 3.05 -18.28 13.75
N LYS A 6 2.98 -19.62 13.78
CA LYS A 6 2.66 -20.45 12.60
C LYS A 6 1.23 -20.23 12.11
N TRP A 7 0.34 -19.85 13.02
CA TRP A 7 -1.08 -19.77 12.74
C TRP A 7 -1.50 -18.39 12.20
N ILE A 8 -0.90 -17.27 12.66
CA ILE A 8 -1.10 -15.94 12.02
C ILE A 8 -0.60 -15.92 10.57
N LEU A 9 0.52 -16.62 10.30
CA LEU A 9 1.01 -16.87 8.95
C LEU A 9 -0.03 -17.66 8.13
N SER A 10 -0.64 -18.71 8.69
CA SER A 10 -1.69 -19.50 8.03
C SER A 10 -2.98 -18.69 7.75
N ILE A 11 -3.39 -17.75 8.61
CA ILE A 11 -4.52 -16.83 8.35
C ILE A 11 -4.20 -15.89 7.18
N THR A 12 -3.02 -15.27 7.21
CA THR A 12 -2.55 -14.37 6.15
C THR A 12 -2.46 -15.09 4.80
N LEU A 13 -2.01 -16.35 4.84
CA LEU A 13 -1.89 -17.25 3.70
C LEU A 13 -3.25 -17.68 3.14
N SER A 14 -4.18 -18.04 4.00
CA SER A 14 -5.52 -18.48 3.61
C SER A 14 -6.35 -17.34 3.02
N LEU A 15 -6.15 -16.10 3.48
CA LEU A 15 -6.77 -14.90 2.88
C LEU A 15 -6.16 -14.57 1.51
N ALA A 16 -4.83 -14.73 1.39
CA ALA A 16 -4.09 -14.51 0.15
C ALA A 16 -4.54 -15.41 -1.00
N VAL A 17 -4.64 -16.72 -0.78
CA VAL A 17 -5.12 -17.62 -1.84
C VAL A 17 -6.59 -17.29 -2.18
N THR A 18 -7.44 -16.91 -1.21
CA THR A 18 -8.93 -16.89 -1.36
C THR A 18 -9.30 -15.91 -2.45
N LEU A 19 -8.65 -14.76 -2.38
CA LEU A 19 -8.80 -13.70 -3.34
C LEU A 19 -8.16 -14.10 -4.68
N VAL A 20 -7.01 -14.77 -4.72
CA VAL A 20 -6.45 -15.28 -6.00
C VAL A 20 -7.41 -16.27 -6.69
N SER A 21 -8.11 -17.14 -5.94
CA SER A 21 -9.04 -18.12 -6.52
C SER A 21 -10.37 -17.51 -7.00
N VAL A 22 -10.86 -16.46 -6.35
CA VAL A 22 -12.08 -15.74 -6.74
C VAL A 22 -11.80 -14.65 -7.79
N CYS A 23 -10.57 -14.11 -7.82
CA CYS A 23 -10.12 -13.13 -8.80
C CYS A 23 -9.57 -13.77 -10.08
N GLY A 24 -9.35 -15.09 -10.07
CA GLY A 24 -9.12 -15.93 -11.23
C GLY A 24 -10.38 -16.12 -12.08
N GLY A 25 -10.91 -15.04 -12.65
CA GLY A 25 -11.83 -15.11 -13.77
C GLY A 25 -13.30 -15.28 -13.43
N VAL A 26 -13.94 -14.25 -12.88
CA VAL A 26 -15.36 -14.01 -13.16
C VAL A 26 -15.54 -12.56 -13.61
N ARG A 27 -15.44 -12.32 -14.91
CA ARG A 27 -16.12 -11.18 -15.53
C ARG A 27 -17.62 -11.42 -15.32
N ILE A 28 -18.20 -10.88 -14.24
CA ILE A 28 -19.66 -10.87 -14.04
C ILE A 28 -20.24 -9.88 -15.06
N HIS A 29 -20.36 -10.32 -16.30
CA HIS A 29 -21.37 -9.77 -17.20
C HIS A 29 -22.68 -10.50 -16.89
N GLY A 30 -23.68 -9.78 -16.41
CA GLY A 30 -25.00 -10.33 -16.10
C GLY A 30 -25.55 -11.11 -17.29
N VAL A 31 -25.73 -12.42 -17.11
CA VAL A 31 -26.13 -13.33 -18.18
C VAL A 31 -27.65 -13.47 -18.18
N THR A 32 -28.34 -12.65 -18.99
CA THR A 32 -29.76 -12.85 -19.32
C THR A 32 -29.95 -14.14 -20.16
N PRO A 33 -31.17 -14.66 -20.32
CA PRO A 33 -31.45 -15.78 -21.22
C PRO A 33 -30.92 -15.58 -22.65
N ASP A 34 -30.79 -14.33 -23.09
CA ASP A 34 -30.29 -13.95 -24.41
C ASP A 34 -28.78 -14.20 -24.58
N THR A 35 -28.00 -14.14 -23.49
CA THR A 35 -26.55 -14.46 -23.52
C THR A 35 -26.30 -15.97 -23.62
N LYS A 36 -27.27 -16.81 -23.24
CA LYS A 36 -27.22 -18.27 -23.53
C LYS A 36 -27.39 -18.55 -25.02
N ALA A 37 -28.16 -17.73 -25.74
CA ALA A 37 -28.29 -17.82 -27.20
C ALA A 37 -27.02 -17.31 -27.91
N ALA A 38 -26.38 -16.26 -27.37
CA ALA A 38 -25.09 -15.76 -27.88
C ALA A 38 -23.96 -16.79 -27.74
N LYS A 39 -23.84 -17.48 -26.59
CA LYS A 39 -22.87 -18.59 -26.40
C LYS A 39 -23.16 -19.80 -27.28
N ALA A 40 -24.42 -20.05 -27.64
CA ALA A 40 -24.79 -21.09 -28.60
C ALA A 40 -24.45 -20.72 -30.05
N ALA A 41 -24.43 -19.42 -30.39
CA ALA A 41 -23.97 -18.91 -31.69
C ALA A 41 -22.43 -18.89 -31.81
N GLU A 42 -21.73 -18.61 -30.71
CA GLU A 42 -20.26 -18.71 -30.63
C GLU A 42 -19.78 -20.15 -30.86
N ALA A 43 -20.52 -21.15 -30.37
CA ALA A 43 -20.29 -22.58 -30.67
C ALA A 43 -20.57 -22.96 -32.13
N ALA A 44 -21.25 -22.10 -32.90
CA ALA A 44 -21.55 -22.27 -34.32
C ALA A 44 -20.60 -21.48 -35.24
N GLY A 45 -19.63 -20.73 -34.68
CA GLY A 45 -18.65 -19.96 -35.45
C GLY A 45 -19.19 -18.71 -36.13
N LEU A 46 -20.26 -18.10 -35.59
CA LEU A 46 -20.83 -16.85 -36.11
C LEU A 46 -20.75 -15.76 -35.03
N TYR A 47 -20.06 -14.67 -35.35
CA TYR A 47 -19.83 -13.49 -34.50
C TYR A 47 -20.59 -12.28 -35.04
N ILE A 48 -20.83 -11.26 -34.23
CA ILE A 48 -21.39 -9.98 -34.69
C ILE A 48 -20.25 -9.15 -35.29
N SER A 49 -20.41 -8.64 -36.52
CA SER A 49 -19.41 -7.79 -37.19
C SER A 49 -19.80 -6.32 -37.30
N ASP A 50 -21.09 -6.02 -37.28
CA ASP A 50 -21.59 -4.65 -37.42
C ASP A 50 -22.92 -4.49 -36.67
N VAL A 51 -23.20 -3.28 -36.19
CA VAL A 51 -24.42 -2.91 -35.49
C VAL A 51 -24.90 -1.56 -36.01
N ALA A 52 -26.16 -1.49 -36.43
CA ALA A 52 -26.80 -0.27 -36.91
C ALA A 52 -28.08 0.03 -36.14
N ILE A 53 -28.46 1.30 -36.10
CA ILE A 53 -29.63 1.79 -35.35
C ILE A 53 -30.58 2.47 -36.34
N SER A 54 -31.85 2.08 -36.32
CA SER A 54 -32.93 2.76 -37.06
C SER A 54 -33.94 3.35 -36.07
N TYR A 55 -34.37 4.58 -36.34
CA TYR A 55 -35.44 5.26 -35.60
C TYR A 55 -36.81 5.12 -36.27
N ALA A 56 -36.95 4.12 -37.16
CA ALA A 56 -38.20 3.87 -37.85
C ALA A 56 -39.33 3.53 -36.86
N SER A 57 -40.56 3.88 -37.24
CA SER A 57 -41.74 3.67 -36.40
C SER A 57 -42.16 2.20 -36.26
N SER A 58 -41.65 1.32 -37.12
CA SER A 58 -41.97 -0.12 -37.14
C SER A 58 -40.75 -0.94 -37.59
N ARG A 59 -40.75 -2.23 -37.23
CA ARG A 59 -39.67 -3.17 -37.58
C ARG A 59 -39.48 -3.31 -39.08
N GLU A 60 -40.58 -3.44 -39.83
CA GLU A 60 -40.54 -3.58 -41.30
C GLU A 60 -39.93 -2.34 -41.97
N ALA A 61 -40.15 -1.15 -41.39
CA ALA A 61 -39.52 0.07 -41.86
C ALA A 61 -38.03 0.13 -41.50
N ALA A 62 -37.64 -0.39 -40.32
CA ALA A 62 -36.24 -0.50 -39.92
C ALA A 62 -35.47 -1.52 -40.79
N GLU A 63 -36.05 -2.68 -41.08
CA GLU A 63 -35.48 -3.69 -41.98
C GLU A 63 -35.24 -3.11 -43.39
N LYS A 64 -36.19 -2.32 -43.88
CA LYS A 64 -36.04 -1.63 -45.17
C LYS A 64 -34.99 -0.51 -45.14
N GLU A 65 -34.86 0.20 -44.02
CA GLU A 65 -33.90 1.30 -43.85
C GLU A 65 -32.47 0.78 -43.72
N LEU A 66 -32.27 -0.27 -42.91
CA LEU A 66 -30.97 -0.83 -42.60
C LEU A 66 -30.42 -1.72 -43.72
N GLY A 67 -31.28 -2.33 -44.55
CA GLY A 67 -30.88 -3.18 -45.67
C GLY A 67 -30.99 -4.67 -45.35
N GLU A 68 -30.92 -5.51 -46.39
CA GLU A 68 -31.09 -6.97 -46.29
C GLU A 68 -29.92 -7.66 -45.55
N GLU A 69 -28.78 -6.98 -45.44
CA GLU A 69 -27.59 -7.45 -44.75
C GLU A 69 -27.74 -7.42 -43.22
N TYR A 70 -28.66 -6.64 -42.68
CA TYR A 70 -28.89 -6.51 -41.24
C TYR A 70 -30.06 -7.37 -40.75
N THR A 71 -29.81 -8.14 -39.70
CA THR A 71 -30.88 -8.77 -38.92
C THR A 71 -31.35 -7.79 -37.84
N VAL A 72 -32.61 -7.36 -37.93
CA VAL A 72 -33.21 -6.41 -36.96
C VAL A 72 -33.79 -7.15 -35.76
N LEU A 73 -33.43 -6.71 -34.55
CA LEU A 73 -33.97 -7.25 -33.30
C LEU A 73 -35.49 -7.04 -33.20
N GLU A 74 -36.18 -8.01 -32.63
CA GLU A 74 -37.65 -7.99 -32.56
C GLU A 74 -38.17 -6.87 -31.67
N ASN A 75 -37.45 -6.56 -30.60
CA ASN A 75 -37.81 -5.56 -29.61
C ASN A 75 -37.03 -4.27 -29.83
N LYS A 76 -37.71 -3.14 -29.62
CA LYS A 76 -37.04 -1.83 -29.57
C LYS A 76 -36.13 -1.73 -28.34
N VAL A 77 -35.04 -0.98 -28.50
CA VAL A 77 -34.21 -0.50 -27.39
C VAL A 77 -34.53 0.98 -27.20
N GLY A 78 -35.36 1.28 -26.20
CA GLY A 78 -35.96 2.62 -26.08
C GLY A 78 -36.88 2.91 -27.27
N GLU A 79 -36.58 3.95 -28.05
CA GLU A 79 -37.39 4.37 -29.20
C GLU A 79 -36.88 3.84 -30.56
N CYS A 80 -35.73 3.18 -30.59
CA CYS A 80 -35.08 2.72 -31.82
C CYS A 80 -35.07 1.18 -31.98
N PHE A 81 -34.88 0.73 -33.21
CA PHE A 81 -34.56 -0.64 -33.58
C PHE A 81 -33.05 -0.78 -33.77
N VAL A 82 -32.50 -1.91 -33.31
CA VAL A 82 -31.09 -2.26 -33.51
C VAL A 82 -31.01 -3.40 -34.50
N GLY A 83 -30.23 -3.23 -35.56
CA GLY A 83 -29.87 -4.29 -36.50
C GLY A 83 -28.41 -4.69 -36.32
N TYR A 84 -28.10 -5.95 -36.63
CA TYR A 84 -26.73 -6.44 -36.61
C TYR A 84 -26.42 -7.32 -37.83
N THR A 85 -25.16 -7.37 -38.22
CA THR A 85 -24.64 -8.33 -39.21
C THR A 85 -23.77 -9.38 -38.51
N THR A 86 -23.61 -10.55 -39.12
CA THR A 86 -22.75 -11.61 -38.59
C THR A 86 -21.59 -11.96 -39.53
N THR A 87 -20.46 -12.35 -38.97
CA THR A 87 -19.25 -12.81 -39.66
C THR A 87 -18.78 -14.14 -39.10
N ASP A 88 -18.10 -14.96 -39.89
CA ASP A 88 -17.38 -16.16 -39.44
C ASP A 88 -15.90 -15.88 -39.12
N ASP A 89 -15.42 -14.66 -39.41
CA ASP A 89 -14.07 -14.20 -39.12
C ASP A 89 -13.97 -13.55 -37.72
N PRO A 90 -13.26 -14.17 -36.76
CA PRO A 90 -13.10 -13.64 -35.41
C PRO A 90 -12.28 -12.34 -35.33
N ASP A 91 -11.53 -12.00 -36.39
CA ASP A 91 -10.79 -10.74 -36.47
C ASP A 91 -11.70 -9.55 -36.86
N LEU A 92 -12.87 -9.84 -37.43
CA LEU A 92 -13.90 -8.85 -37.77
C LEU A 92 -15.02 -8.77 -36.71
N ALA A 93 -14.90 -9.53 -35.62
CA ALA A 93 -15.90 -9.57 -34.57
C ALA A 93 -15.85 -8.30 -33.70
N ILE A 94 -17.03 -7.73 -33.41
CA ILE A 94 -17.21 -6.74 -32.36
C ILE A 94 -17.04 -7.46 -31.02
N ARG A 95 -16.00 -7.08 -30.27
CA ARG A 95 -15.62 -7.74 -29.01
C ARG A 95 -16.20 -7.06 -27.76
N ASP A 96 -16.64 -5.82 -27.90
CA ASP A 96 -17.25 -5.04 -26.82
C ASP A 96 -18.18 -3.94 -27.38
N ILE A 97 -19.24 -3.63 -26.64
CA ILE A 97 -20.19 -2.53 -26.94
C ILE A 97 -20.51 -1.80 -25.63
N LYS A 98 -20.09 -0.53 -25.53
CA LYS A 98 -20.36 0.33 -24.38
C LYS A 98 -21.44 1.36 -24.75
N VAL A 99 -22.56 1.34 -24.02
CA VAL A 99 -23.64 2.34 -24.19
C VAL A 99 -23.38 3.51 -23.25
N GLN A 100 -23.36 4.73 -23.77
CA GLN A 100 -23.16 5.95 -22.97
C GLN A 100 -24.35 6.90 -23.09
N SER A 101 -24.77 7.49 -21.97
CA SER A 101 -25.82 8.53 -21.94
C SER A 101 -25.27 9.87 -22.44
N MET A 102 -25.89 10.45 -23.47
CA MET A 102 -25.47 11.73 -24.07
C MET A 102 -26.16 12.97 -23.46
N THR A 103 -26.71 12.88 -22.24
CA THR A 103 -27.51 13.97 -21.66
C THR A 103 -26.71 15.12 -21.02
N GLY A 104 -25.38 15.01 -20.92
CA GLY A 104 -24.48 16.03 -20.35
C GLY A 104 -23.45 16.52 -21.36
N LYS A 105 -23.02 17.77 -21.25
CA LYS A 105 -22.11 18.41 -22.21
C LYS A 105 -20.79 17.64 -22.24
N TYR A 106 -20.41 17.15 -23.42
CA TYR A 106 -19.11 16.55 -23.66
C TYR A 106 -18.10 17.65 -24.01
N SER A 107 -16.94 17.64 -23.38
CA SER A 107 -15.79 18.34 -23.94
C SER A 107 -14.50 17.58 -23.69
N VAL A 108 -13.83 17.20 -24.78
CA VAL A 108 -12.41 16.77 -24.76
C VAL A 108 -11.55 17.83 -24.06
N SER A 109 -11.91 19.11 -24.20
CA SER A 109 -11.18 20.20 -23.53
C SER A 109 -11.24 20.10 -22.01
N ASP A 110 -12.36 19.65 -21.44
CA ASP A 110 -12.54 19.59 -19.98
C ASP A 110 -11.76 18.41 -19.39
N TYR A 111 -11.55 17.35 -20.16
CA TYR A 111 -10.68 16.23 -19.79
C TYR A 111 -9.20 16.60 -19.91
N GLU A 112 -8.78 17.22 -21.02
CA GLU A 112 -7.42 17.75 -21.15
C GLU A 112 -7.11 18.79 -20.07
N GLU A 113 -8.09 19.63 -19.71
CA GLU A 113 -7.98 20.59 -18.62
C GLU A 113 -7.94 19.91 -17.25
N LEU A 114 -8.71 18.84 -17.04
CA LEU A 114 -8.62 18.02 -15.83
C LEU A 114 -7.24 17.38 -15.70
N LEU A 115 -6.75 16.67 -16.72
CA LEU A 115 -5.39 16.11 -16.73
C LEU A 115 -4.32 17.19 -16.52
N LYS A 116 -4.50 18.38 -17.13
CA LYS A 116 -3.59 19.51 -16.94
C LYS A 116 -3.65 20.08 -15.52
N ASN A 117 -4.81 20.14 -14.89
CA ASN A 117 -4.98 20.62 -13.52
C ASN A 117 -4.44 19.61 -12.50
N HIS A 118 -4.50 18.31 -12.80
CA HIS A 118 -3.88 17.27 -11.98
C HIS A 118 -2.37 17.15 -12.21
N LYS A 119 -1.84 17.67 -13.32
CA LYS A 119 -0.41 17.62 -13.63
C LYS A 119 0.47 18.21 -12.53
N ASP A 120 0.10 19.38 -12.00
CA ASP A 120 0.87 20.01 -10.92
C ASP A 120 0.86 19.14 -9.65
N ALA A 121 -0.28 18.49 -9.35
CA ALA A 121 -0.39 17.58 -8.20
C ALA A 121 0.42 16.29 -8.40
N ILE A 122 0.44 15.75 -9.61
CA ILE A 122 1.24 14.57 -9.97
C ILE A 122 2.73 14.92 -9.94
N ASP A 123 3.12 16.08 -10.48
CA ASP A 123 4.50 16.56 -10.43
C ASP A 123 4.96 16.71 -8.96
N ASP A 124 4.11 17.25 -8.09
CA ASP A 124 4.34 17.33 -6.64
C ASP A 124 4.46 15.93 -6.01
N GLN A 125 3.62 14.98 -6.40
CA GLN A 125 3.67 13.59 -5.89
C GLN A 125 4.95 12.88 -6.33
N VAL A 126 5.37 13.03 -7.60
CA VAL A 126 6.65 12.52 -8.09
C VAL A 126 7.81 13.16 -7.33
N ASP A 127 7.77 14.47 -7.07
CA ASP A 127 8.78 15.16 -6.27
C ASP A 127 8.84 14.67 -4.82
N ILE A 128 7.70 14.31 -4.25
CA ILE A 128 7.60 13.69 -2.93
C ILE A 128 8.18 12.26 -2.94
N PHE A 129 7.91 11.48 -3.98
CA PHE A 129 8.26 10.08 -4.06
C PHE A 129 9.74 9.82 -4.42
N VAL A 130 10.32 10.63 -5.32
CA VAL A 130 11.69 10.43 -5.84
C VAL A 130 12.76 10.30 -4.74
N PRO A 131 12.80 11.16 -3.69
CA PRO A 131 13.75 10.99 -2.59
C PRO A 131 13.63 9.65 -1.87
N ALA A 132 12.41 9.15 -1.66
CA ALA A 132 12.16 7.85 -1.04
C ALA A 132 12.64 6.72 -1.95
N LEU A 133 12.32 6.78 -3.25
CA LEU A 133 12.75 5.77 -4.20
C LEU A 133 14.28 5.68 -4.31
N ILE A 134 14.98 6.82 -4.33
CA ILE A 134 16.46 6.88 -4.33
C ILE A 134 17.04 6.19 -3.09
N GLU A 135 16.48 6.46 -1.91
CA GLU A 135 16.94 5.82 -0.67
C GLU A 135 16.65 4.33 -0.64
N PHE A 136 15.47 3.93 -1.10
CA PHE A 136 15.08 2.52 -1.20
C PHE A 136 16.05 1.75 -2.10
N THR A 137 16.35 2.29 -3.29
CA THR A 137 17.32 1.69 -4.21
C THR A 137 18.72 1.59 -3.58
N LYS A 138 19.19 2.64 -2.89
CA LYS A 138 20.50 2.59 -2.22
C LYS A 138 20.55 1.53 -1.12
N ASN A 139 19.46 1.38 -0.37
CA ASN A 139 19.36 0.37 0.69
C ASN A 139 19.33 -1.04 0.08
N TYR A 140 18.59 -1.24 -1.01
CA TYR A 140 18.55 -2.49 -1.76
C TYR A 140 19.95 -2.85 -2.30
N ASP A 141 20.60 -1.92 -3.01
CA ASP A 141 21.96 -2.12 -3.56
C ASP A 141 23.05 -2.26 -2.47
N SER A 142 22.70 -1.97 -1.20
CA SER A 142 23.56 -2.18 -0.03
C SER A 142 23.20 -3.45 0.75
N ASP A 143 22.41 -4.36 0.16
CA ASP A 143 21.96 -5.62 0.74
C ASP A 143 21.27 -5.44 2.12
N MET A 144 20.47 -4.38 2.27
CA MET A 144 19.70 -4.20 3.50
C MET A 144 18.47 -5.10 3.50
N ASP A 145 18.40 -6.02 4.48
CA ASP A 145 17.32 -7.02 4.63
C ASP A 145 15.92 -6.45 4.42
N ALA A 146 15.61 -5.31 5.07
CA ALA A 146 14.31 -4.65 4.93
C ALA A 146 14.01 -4.23 3.48
N ALA A 147 14.99 -3.70 2.76
CA ALA A 147 14.80 -3.29 1.36
C ALA A 147 14.65 -4.50 0.42
N LEU A 148 15.40 -5.59 0.66
CA LEU A 148 15.28 -6.85 -0.09
C LEU A 148 13.87 -7.46 0.08
N ILE A 149 13.39 -7.53 1.31
CA ILE A 149 12.08 -8.08 1.65
C ILE A 149 10.96 -7.21 1.05
N ILE A 150 11.07 -5.89 1.16
CA ILE A 150 10.11 -4.97 0.55
C ILE A 150 10.12 -5.08 -0.98
N CYS A 151 11.27 -5.24 -1.61
CA CYS A 151 11.33 -5.48 -3.06
C CYS A 151 10.59 -6.77 -3.45
N LYS A 152 10.77 -7.85 -2.68
CA LYS A 152 10.04 -9.12 -2.88
C LYS A 152 8.53 -8.93 -2.75
N HIS A 153 8.08 -8.13 -1.77
CA HIS A 153 6.66 -7.81 -1.63
C HIS A 153 6.13 -6.97 -2.79
N LEU A 154 6.89 -5.98 -3.25
CA LEU A 154 6.55 -5.17 -4.42
C LEU A 154 6.50 -6.03 -5.70
N ASN A 155 7.36 -7.04 -5.84
CA ASN A 155 7.40 -7.94 -6.99
C ASN A 155 6.20 -8.89 -7.12
N ARG A 156 5.27 -8.89 -6.16
CA ARG A 156 3.94 -9.51 -6.33
C ARG A 156 3.06 -8.72 -7.28
N PHE A 157 3.35 -7.43 -7.43
CA PHE A 157 2.74 -6.57 -8.44
C PHE A 157 3.62 -6.53 -9.70
N TYR A 158 3.05 -6.12 -10.83
CA TYR A 158 3.79 -5.91 -12.07
C TYR A 158 3.32 -4.64 -12.80
N GLU A 159 4.22 -4.07 -13.59
CA GLU A 159 3.95 -2.93 -14.45
C GLU A 159 3.67 -3.46 -15.87
N ASP A 160 2.41 -3.31 -16.32
CA ASP A 160 1.89 -3.93 -17.56
C ASP A 160 2.70 -3.60 -18.82
N ASP A 161 3.28 -2.41 -18.92
CA ASP A 161 3.88 -1.93 -20.18
C ASP A 161 5.36 -2.31 -20.33
N SER A 162 6.03 -2.64 -19.23
CA SER A 162 7.41 -3.11 -19.18
C SER A 162 7.54 -4.62 -19.00
N ASP A 163 6.45 -5.31 -18.62
CA ASP A 163 6.46 -6.72 -18.20
C ASP A 163 7.53 -6.97 -17.13
N MET A 164 7.72 -6.01 -16.21
CA MET A 164 8.63 -6.12 -15.07
C MET A 164 7.81 -6.34 -13.79
N ALA A 165 8.36 -7.14 -12.88
CA ALA A 165 7.88 -7.14 -11.52
C ALA A 165 8.06 -5.73 -10.94
N PHE A 166 7.09 -5.25 -10.17
CA PHE A 166 7.00 -3.83 -9.89
C PHE A 166 8.15 -3.32 -8.99
N GLY A 167 8.62 -4.13 -8.04
CA GLY A 167 9.81 -3.82 -7.25
C GLY A 167 11.05 -3.66 -8.12
N ASP A 168 11.28 -4.59 -9.06
CA ASP A 168 12.40 -4.54 -10.01
C ASP A 168 12.31 -3.32 -10.93
N TYR A 169 11.10 -3.01 -11.41
CA TYR A 169 10.82 -1.82 -12.20
C TYR A 169 11.20 -0.55 -11.44
N LEU A 170 10.75 -0.42 -10.19
CA LEU A 170 11.07 0.70 -9.33
C LEU A 170 12.58 0.80 -9.05
N LEU A 171 13.27 -0.32 -8.86
CA LEU A 171 14.73 -0.32 -8.71
C LEU A 171 15.44 0.17 -9.98
N GLU A 172 14.94 -0.16 -11.18
CA GLU A 172 15.49 0.40 -12.41
C GLU A 172 15.34 1.93 -12.43
N GLN A 173 14.14 2.46 -12.16
CA GLN A 173 13.91 3.90 -12.14
C GLN A 173 14.73 4.59 -11.04
N GLY A 174 14.78 4.00 -9.85
CA GLY A 174 15.55 4.51 -8.71
C GLY A 174 17.06 4.52 -8.94
N ARG A 175 17.61 3.58 -9.71
CA ARG A 175 19.03 3.59 -10.12
C ARG A 175 19.34 4.75 -11.07
N ARG A 176 18.44 5.04 -12.02
CA ARG A 176 18.56 6.23 -12.88
C ARG A 176 18.50 7.51 -12.06
N LEU A 177 17.51 7.61 -11.17
CA LEU A 177 17.32 8.76 -10.27
C LEU A 177 18.46 8.96 -9.27
N THR A 178 19.12 7.88 -8.86
CA THR A 178 20.34 7.95 -8.04
C THR A 178 21.49 8.60 -8.79
N GLY A 179 21.58 8.39 -10.11
CA GLY A 179 22.55 9.06 -10.99
C GLY A 179 22.18 10.52 -11.28
N ASP A 180 20.90 10.80 -11.52
CA ASP A 180 20.34 12.13 -11.70
C ASP A 180 18.90 12.19 -11.17
N ALA A 181 18.67 12.87 -10.04
CA ALA A 181 17.34 13.01 -9.45
C ALA A 181 16.33 13.74 -10.36
N LYS A 182 16.81 14.35 -11.45
CA LYS A 182 15.99 15.01 -12.49
C LYS A 182 15.95 14.22 -13.80
N ASP A 183 16.32 12.94 -13.80
CA ASP A 183 16.24 12.09 -15.00
C ASP A 183 14.83 12.15 -15.58
N ALA A 184 14.70 12.77 -16.75
CA ALA A 184 13.41 13.05 -17.36
C ALA A 184 12.67 11.78 -17.81
N THR A 185 13.41 10.70 -18.08
CA THR A 185 12.79 9.42 -18.48
C THR A 185 12.18 8.77 -17.25
N ALA A 186 12.98 8.57 -16.20
CA ALA A 186 12.51 7.94 -14.96
C ALA A 186 11.34 8.72 -14.33
N ARG A 187 11.40 10.05 -14.34
CA ARG A 187 10.30 10.88 -13.81
C ARG A 187 9.02 10.76 -14.64
N LYS A 188 9.11 10.71 -15.97
CA LYS A 188 7.93 10.52 -16.83
C LYS A 188 7.30 9.14 -16.66
N GLU A 189 8.13 8.13 -16.47
CA GLU A 189 7.69 6.76 -16.17
C GLU A 189 6.95 6.70 -14.81
N LEU A 190 7.46 7.40 -13.78
CA LEU A 190 6.74 7.55 -12.51
C LEU A 190 5.46 8.38 -12.64
N GLU A 191 5.47 9.50 -13.38
CA GLU A 191 4.29 10.33 -13.65
C GLU A 191 3.16 9.47 -14.24
N LYS A 192 3.49 8.59 -15.20
CA LYS A 192 2.53 7.67 -15.78
C LYS A 192 1.93 6.72 -14.75
N ILE A 193 2.71 6.18 -13.82
CA ILE A 193 2.18 5.32 -12.75
C ILE A 193 1.18 6.11 -11.91
N PHE A 194 1.51 7.33 -11.49
CA PHE A 194 0.61 8.16 -10.68
C PHE A 194 -0.65 8.63 -11.45
N VAL A 195 -0.56 8.80 -12.77
CA VAL A 195 -1.70 9.16 -13.62
C VAL A 195 -2.62 7.97 -13.87
N GLU A 196 -2.04 6.84 -14.26
CA GLU A 196 -2.78 5.72 -14.84
C GLU A 196 -3.00 4.56 -13.87
N GLY A 197 -2.25 4.49 -12.77
CA GLY A 197 -2.31 3.42 -11.80
C GLY A 197 -3.44 3.58 -10.78
N ASN A 198 -3.72 2.49 -10.08
CA ASN A 198 -4.72 2.48 -9.04
C ASN A 198 -4.20 3.21 -7.79
N ASP A 199 -4.79 4.34 -7.42
CA ASP A 199 -4.33 5.22 -6.34
C ASP A 199 -4.16 4.48 -5.00
N ASP A 200 -5.09 3.60 -4.63
CA ASP A 200 -4.97 2.85 -3.38
C ASP A 200 -3.81 1.84 -3.43
N LEU A 201 -3.62 1.15 -4.56
CA LEU A 201 -2.47 0.28 -4.72
C LEU A 201 -1.17 1.09 -4.66
N ILE A 202 -1.09 2.22 -5.35
CA ILE A 202 0.10 3.08 -5.38
C ILE A 202 0.43 3.55 -3.96
N ARG A 203 -0.55 4.06 -3.22
CA ARG A 203 -0.38 4.49 -1.83
C ARG A 203 0.09 3.35 -0.93
N GLN A 204 -0.34 2.11 -1.20
CA GLN A 204 0.20 0.95 -0.50
C GLN A 204 1.65 0.64 -0.87
N MET A 205 2.02 0.78 -2.14
CA MET A 205 3.40 0.64 -2.59
C MET A 205 4.31 1.71 -1.96
N GLU A 206 3.83 2.94 -1.81
CA GLU A 206 4.54 4.00 -1.09
C GLU A 206 4.72 3.67 0.40
N ASN A 207 3.68 3.11 1.03
CA ASN A 207 3.78 2.60 2.41
C ASN A 207 4.82 1.48 2.54
N LEU A 208 4.85 0.54 1.57
CA LEU A 208 5.87 -0.51 1.49
C LEU A 208 7.28 0.08 1.36
N ILE A 209 7.47 1.00 0.41
CA ILE A 209 8.76 1.67 0.19
C ILE A 209 9.22 2.40 1.44
N THR A 210 8.30 3.05 2.16
CA THR A 210 8.62 3.71 3.43
C THR A 210 9.27 2.76 4.45
N GLN A 211 8.95 1.47 4.39
CA GLN A 211 9.57 0.44 5.25
C GLN A 211 10.97 0.02 4.79
N GLY A 212 11.26 0.15 3.50
CA GLY A 212 12.58 -0.16 2.91
C GLY A 212 13.58 1.01 2.94
N ILE A 213 13.16 2.24 3.21
CA ILE A 213 14.03 3.44 3.16
C ILE A 213 14.78 3.74 4.45
N ASP A 214 14.46 3.12 5.60
CA ASP A 214 15.19 3.46 6.82
C ASP A 214 16.65 3.00 6.73
N THR A 215 17.57 3.96 6.87
CA THR A 215 19.00 3.73 6.68
C THR A 215 19.64 3.20 7.97
N LYS A 216 20.47 2.16 7.86
CA LYS A 216 21.37 1.71 8.95
C LYS A 216 22.57 2.68 9.03
N VAL A 217 22.35 3.93 9.45
CA VAL A 217 23.44 4.93 9.60
C VAL A 217 24.52 4.43 10.57
N ASN A 218 24.11 3.66 11.58
CA ASN A 218 24.99 2.79 12.35
C ASN A 218 24.77 1.37 11.82
N LYS A 219 25.82 0.52 11.80
CA LYS A 219 25.71 -0.92 11.46
C LYS A 219 24.62 -1.68 12.26
N LYS A 220 23.99 -1.04 13.24
CA LYS A 220 22.81 -1.49 13.99
C LYS A 220 21.91 -0.27 14.29
N GLY A 221 20.67 -0.28 13.82
CA GLY A 221 19.62 0.60 14.35
C GLY A 221 18.87 1.46 13.33
N THR A 222 17.62 1.76 13.67
CA THR A 222 16.67 2.57 12.91
C THR A 222 16.73 4.04 13.29
N TRP A 223 15.90 4.90 12.69
CA TRP A 223 15.78 6.31 13.12
C TRP A 223 15.47 6.44 14.62
N VAL A 224 14.73 5.48 15.19
CA VAL A 224 14.40 5.46 16.62
C VAL A 224 15.65 5.19 17.47
N THR A 225 16.57 4.34 16.97
CA THR A 225 17.88 4.14 17.63
C THR A 225 18.69 5.44 17.61
N ARG A 226 18.77 6.11 16.45
CA ARG A 226 19.48 7.40 16.32
C ARG A 226 18.91 8.44 17.29
N MET A 227 17.58 8.50 17.39
CA MET A 227 16.90 9.42 18.29
C MET A 227 17.19 9.09 19.76
N SER A 228 17.15 7.81 20.13
CA SER A 228 17.46 7.34 21.48
C SER A 228 18.91 7.67 21.88
N GLU A 229 19.87 7.40 20.99
CA GLU A 229 21.30 7.68 21.21
C GLU A 229 21.60 9.17 21.37
N LEU A 230 20.93 10.03 20.60
CA LEU A 230 21.03 11.48 20.76
C LEU A 230 20.38 11.96 22.07
N GLY A 231 19.26 11.35 22.45
CA GLY A 231 18.44 11.82 23.56
C GLY A 231 17.88 13.23 23.35
N PRO A 232 17.27 13.82 24.39
CA PRO A 232 16.56 15.10 24.28
C PRO A 232 17.48 16.31 24.09
N ARG A 233 18.76 16.21 24.48
CA ARG A 233 19.73 17.31 24.40
C ARG A 233 20.84 17.10 23.38
N GLY A 234 21.00 15.89 22.83
CA GLY A 234 22.14 15.56 21.98
C GLY A 234 22.29 16.47 20.78
N LEU A 235 21.19 16.78 20.07
CA LEU A 235 21.24 17.66 18.91
C LEU A 235 21.68 19.09 19.28
N ILE A 236 21.20 19.62 20.41
CA ILE A 236 21.62 20.94 20.91
C ILE A 236 23.11 20.94 21.22
N ASP A 237 23.59 19.91 21.92
CA ASP A 237 24.99 19.82 22.33
C ASP A 237 25.92 19.60 21.12
N MET A 238 25.50 18.81 20.13
CA MET A 238 26.19 18.68 18.84
C MET A 238 26.30 20.02 18.12
N TYR A 239 25.23 20.81 18.05
CA TYR A 239 25.26 22.13 17.42
C TYR A 239 26.19 23.11 18.14
N LYS A 240 26.24 23.11 19.48
CA LYS A 240 27.21 23.93 20.23
C LYS A 240 28.66 23.55 19.93
N GLN A 241 28.93 22.26 19.74
CA GLN A 241 30.27 21.76 19.41
C GLN A 241 30.68 22.17 17.99
N SER A 242 29.78 22.02 17.02
CA SER A 242 30.02 22.35 15.61
C SER A 242 30.07 23.86 15.34
N PHE A 243 29.27 24.65 16.07
CA PHE A 243 29.16 26.10 15.90
C PHE A 243 29.59 26.84 17.18
N LYS A 244 30.91 27.06 17.33
CA LYS A 244 31.52 27.68 18.53
C LYS A 244 30.99 29.09 18.88
N ASN A 245 30.31 29.76 17.95
CA ASN A 245 29.63 31.04 18.15
C ASN A 245 28.23 30.90 18.80
N LEU A 246 27.61 29.73 18.74
CA LEU A 246 26.31 29.43 19.35
C LEU A 246 26.51 28.93 20.79
N ARG A 247 26.68 29.86 21.75
CA ARG A 247 26.97 29.52 23.15
C ARG A 247 25.74 29.23 24.02
N SER A 248 24.55 29.69 23.63
CA SER A 248 23.32 29.53 24.42
C SER A 248 22.31 28.63 23.71
N ASP A 249 21.50 27.90 24.49
CA ASP A 249 20.43 27.02 23.97
C ASP A 249 19.46 27.80 23.08
N SER A 250 19.15 29.06 23.42
CA SER A 250 18.29 29.92 22.60
C SER A 250 18.90 30.23 21.22
N ALA A 251 20.21 30.49 21.16
CA ALA A 251 20.89 30.73 19.88
C ALA A 251 20.92 29.45 19.02
N VAL A 252 21.15 28.30 19.66
CA VAL A 252 21.10 26.98 18.99
C VAL A 252 19.70 26.68 18.47
N LYS A 253 18.65 26.85 19.29
CA LYS A 253 17.25 26.63 18.87
C LYS A 253 16.87 27.50 17.66
N LYS A 254 17.33 28.74 17.59
CA LYS A 254 17.13 29.60 16.40
C LYS A 254 17.81 29.06 15.15
N GLN A 255 19.00 28.48 15.30
CA GLN A 255 19.68 27.83 14.17
C GLN A 255 18.98 26.54 13.76
N LEU A 256 18.53 25.72 14.73
CA LEU A 256 17.76 24.51 14.46
C LEU A 256 16.42 24.81 13.78
N GLU A 257 15.73 25.89 14.17
CA GLU A 257 14.52 26.35 13.49
C GLU A 257 14.79 26.71 12.02
N LYS A 258 15.97 27.29 11.72
CA LYS A 258 16.35 27.58 10.33
C LYS A 258 16.62 26.30 9.54
N ASP A 259 17.27 25.32 10.17
CA ASP A 259 17.74 24.12 9.48
C ASP A 259 16.64 23.04 9.36
N PHE A 260 15.73 22.96 10.34
CA PHE A 260 14.73 21.88 10.47
C PHE A 260 13.32 22.39 10.78
N GLY A 261 13.07 23.70 10.76
CA GLY A 261 11.78 24.28 11.18
C GLY A 261 10.61 23.86 10.30
N GLU A 262 10.84 23.68 9.00
CA GLU A 262 9.82 23.19 8.04
C GLU A 262 9.49 21.72 8.30
N ASP A 263 10.52 20.86 8.38
CA ASP A 263 10.36 19.44 8.69
C ASP A 263 9.65 19.23 10.03
N ALA A 264 10.07 19.97 11.07
CA ALA A 264 9.45 19.91 12.39
C ALA A 264 8.00 20.42 12.39
N ALA A 265 7.67 21.42 11.56
CA ALA A 265 6.29 21.90 11.42
C ALA A 265 5.38 20.83 10.79
N MET A 266 5.87 20.12 9.77
CA MET A 266 5.16 18.99 9.16
C MET A 266 4.96 17.87 10.18
N LEU A 267 6.02 17.46 10.90
CA LEU A 267 5.92 16.45 11.95
C LEU A 267 4.92 16.85 13.04
N TYR A 268 4.96 18.13 13.45
CA TYR A 268 4.04 18.67 14.45
C TYR A 268 2.58 18.62 14.00
N LYS A 269 2.32 18.82 12.71
CA LYS A 269 0.97 18.71 12.12
C LYS A 269 0.46 17.26 12.08
N GLU A 270 1.33 16.30 11.78
CA GLU A 270 0.96 14.88 11.65
C GLU A 270 0.93 14.14 13.00
N LEU A 271 1.70 14.59 13.99
CA LEU A 271 1.80 13.91 15.28
C LEU A 271 0.46 13.73 16.01
N PRO A 272 -0.47 14.71 16.06
CA PRO A 272 -1.78 14.51 16.68
C PRO A 272 -2.61 13.38 16.05
N LYS A 273 -2.48 13.16 14.72
CA LYS A 273 -3.15 12.06 14.04
C LYS A 273 -2.58 10.72 14.51
N LEU A 274 -1.25 10.60 14.56
CA LEU A 274 -0.57 9.42 15.09
C LEU A 274 -0.94 9.17 16.57
N GLN A 275 -0.97 10.21 17.41
CA GLN A 275 -1.36 10.11 18.82
C GLN A 275 -2.81 9.62 18.96
N THR A 276 -3.72 10.14 18.15
CA THR A 276 -5.13 9.71 18.14
C THR A 276 -5.23 8.24 17.74
N TYR A 277 -4.58 7.88 16.63
CA TYR A 277 -4.55 6.50 16.12
C TYR A 277 -3.98 5.51 17.16
N LEU A 278 -2.86 5.87 17.81
CA LEU A 278 -2.28 5.07 18.88
C LEU A 278 -3.23 4.95 20.09
N ARG A 279 -3.91 6.02 20.51
CA ARG A 279 -4.86 5.94 21.66
C ARG A 279 -6.04 5.03 21.36
N GLU A 280 -6.67 5.22 20.21
CA GLU A 280 -7.87 4.48 19.81
C GLU A 280 -7.55 3.00 19.64
N ARG A 281 -6.53 2.67 18.84
CA ARG A 281 -6.19 1.29 18.49
C ARG A 281 -5.53 0.52 19.63
N THR A 282 -4.76 1.19 20.49
CA THR A 282 -4.19 0.54 21.69
C THR A 282 -5.19 0.33 22.83
N SER A 283 -6.43 0.84 22.67
CA SER A 283 -7.54 0.56 23.58
C SER A 283 -8.31 -0.72 23.23
N SER A 284 -8.06 -1.32 22.06
CA SER A 284 -8.65 -2.57 21.63
C SER A 284 -8.27 -3.75 22.54
N ASP A 285 -9.09 -4.80 22.53
CA ASP A 285 -8.84 -5.97 23.38
C ASP A 285 -7.59 -6.75 22.98
N VAL A 286 -7.28 -6.82 21.68
CA VAL A 286 -6.05 -7.44 21.18
C VAL A 286 -4.81 -6.64 21.58
N ALA A 287 -4.82 -5.31 21.44
CA ALA A 287 -3.68 -4.49 21.82
C ALA A 287 -3.40 -4.55 23.33
N LYS A 288 -4.46 -4.58 24.16
CA LYS A 288 -4.33 -4.81 25.60
C LYS A 288 -3.76 -6.20 25.91
N ALA A 289 -4.27 -7.25 25.24
CA ALA A 289 -3.75 -8.61 25.43
C ALA A 289 -2.26 -8.72 25.08
N ILE A 290 -1.82 -8.04 24.01
CA ILE A 290 -0.40 -7.93 23.64
C ILE A 290 0.39 -7.18 24.72
N GLU A 291 -0.12 -6.04 25.20
CA GLU A 291 0.52 -5.24 26.24
C GLU A 291 0.70 -6.01 27.56
N ASP A 292 -0.29 -6.82 27.92
CA ASP A 292 -0.29 -7.65 29.12
C ASP A 292 0.55 -8.94 28.94
N GLY A 293 0.99 -9.25 27.72
CA GLY A 293 1.67 -10.51 27.39
C GLY A 293 0.78 -11.74 27.53
N ASP A 294 -0.54 -11.59 27.39
CA ASP A 294 -1.52 -12.67 27.49
C ASP A 294 -1.66 -13.40 26.15
N GLU A 295 -0.70 -14.31 25.88
CA GLU A 295 -0.66 -15.09 24.64
C GLU A 295 -1.95 -15.86 24.37
N LYS A 296 -2.63 -16.36 25.41
CA LYS A 296 -3.88 -17.13 25.26
C LYS A 296 -5.05 -16.25 24.85
N LYS A 297 -5.11 -15.03 25.38
CA LYS A 297 -6.13 -14.07 24.97
C LYS A 297 -5.88 -13.55 23.56
N VAL A 298 -4.63 -13.35 23.16
CA VAL A 298 -4.28 -13.05 21.76
C VAL A 298 -4.71 -14.20 20.84
N GLU A 299 -4.44 -15.45 21.21
CA GLU A 299 -4.88 -16.64 20.46
C GLU A 299 -6.40 -16.69 20.35
N ALA A 300 -7.13 -16.56 21.47
CA ALA A 300 -8.60 -16.59 21.49
C ALA A 300 -9.25 -15.45 20.68
N LEU A 301 -8.74 -14.21 20.78
CA LEU A 301 -9.28 -13.07 20.01
C LEU A 301 -9.02 -13.23 18.51
N SER A 302 -7.93 -13.88 18.17
CA SER A 302 -7.66 -14.18 16.78
C SER A 302 -8.53 -15.33 16.28
N ASP A 303 -8.81 -16.34 17.12
CA ASP A 303 -9.70 -17.46 16.78
C ASP A 303 -11.13 -16.96 16.49
N GLU A 304 -11.55 -15.86 17.14
CA GLU A 304 -12.85 -15.21 16.93
C GLU A 304 -13.01 -14.61 15.52
N ILE A 305 -11.93 -14.27 14.84
CA ILE A 305 -11.94 -13.80 13.43
C ILE A 305 -12.28 -14.97 12.48
N GLY A 306 -12.22 -16.21 13.00
CA GLY A 306 -12.64 -17.42 12.35
C GLY A 306 -11.52 -18.11 11.58
N ASP A 307 -11.68 -19.43 11.44
CA ASP A 307 -10.80 -20.24 10.60
C ASP A 307 -11.07 -19.90 9.13
N THR A 308 -10.15 -19.14 8.54
CA THR A 308 -10.19 -18.78 7.12
C THR A 308 -10.03 -20.01 6.22
N GLU A 309 -9.59 -21.17 6.73
CA GLU A 309 -9.64 -22.43 5.99
C GLU A 309 -11.07 -22.79 5.54
N SER A 310 -12.10 -22.40 6.31
CA SER A 310 -13.50 -22.67 5.94
C SER A 310 -13.99 -21.94 4.68
N ILE A 311 -13.27 -20.92 4.21
CA ILE A 311 -13.59 -20.20 2.97
C ILE A 311 -13.25 -21.07 1.74
N TRP A 312 -12.38 -22.06 1.92
CA TRP A 312 -11.87 -22.98 0.89
C TRP A 312 -12.73 -24.20 0.65
N ASP A 313 -13.60 -24.53 1.60
CA ASP A 313 -14.59 -25.60 1.47
C ASP A 313 -15.73 -25.17 0.54
N GLN A 314 -15.40 -24.61 -0.62
CA GLN A 314 -16.35 -24.44 -1.69
C GLN A 314 -16.76 -25.82 -2.19
N LYS A 315 -18.07 -26.06 -2.26
CA LYS A 315 -18.62 -27.25 -2.93
C LYS A 315 -18.09 -27.29 -4.37
N ASP A 316 -17.93 -28.48 -4.94
CA ASP A 316 -17.43 -28.69 -6.31
C ASP A 316 -18.21 -27.97 -7.44
N ASP A 317 -19.31 -27.27 -7.15
CA ASP A 317 -20.12 -26.53 -8.12
C ASP A 317 -21.05 -25.50 -7.40
N PRO A 318 -20.52 -24.35 -6.93
CA PRO A 318 -21.32 -23.38 -6.18
C PRO A 318 -22.22 -22.58 -7.12
N THR A 319 -23.46 -22.33 -6.70
CA THR A 319 -24.38 -21.45 -7.44
C THR A 319 -23.95 -19.98 -7.30
N ILE A 320 -24.34 -19.11 -8.24
CA ILE A 320 -24.04 -17.66 -8.17
C ILE A 320 -24.43 -17.02 -6.83
N PRO A 321 -25.62 -17.31 -6.23
CA PRO A 321 -25.95 -16.80 -4.90
C PRO A 321 -25.02 -17.32 -3.80
N GLU A 322 -24.62 -18.59 -3.84
CA GLU A 322 -23.67 -19.17 -2.87
C GLU A 322 -22.27 -18.53 -3.02
N ILE A 323 -21.83 -18.22 -4.25
CA ILE A 323 -20.59 -17.47 -4.49
C ILE A 323 -20.71 -16.06 -3.91
N ALA A 324 -21.81 -15.35 -4.17
CA ALA A 324 -22.02 -13.99 -3.68
C ALA A 324 -22.11 -13.93 -2.14
N GLU A 325 -22.78 -14.89 -1.52
CA GLU A 325 -22.85 -15.04 -0.05
C GLU A 325 -21.47 -15.35 0.54
N SER A 326 -20.74 -16.31 -0.04
CA SER A 326 -19.37 -16.63 0.37
C SER A 326 -18.42 -15.45 0.22
N MET A 327 -18.52 -14.67 -0.85
CA MET A 327 -17.76 -13.44 -1.04
C MET A 327 -18.12 -12.38 0.00
N GLY A 328 -19.41 -12.20 0.31
CA GLY A 328 -19.87 -11.28 1.36
C GLY A 328 -19.29 -11.65 2.72
N GLU A 329 -19.42 -12.92 3.13
CA GLU A 329 -18.84 -13.41 4.38
C GLU A 329 -17.31 -13.27 4.41
N SER A 330 -16.64 -13.50 3.28
CA SER A 330 -15.19 -13.34 3.17
C SER A 330 -14.77 -11.88 3.34
N MET A 331 -15.53 -10.93 2.78
CA MET A 331 -15.26 -9.50 2.92
C MET A 331 -15.48 -9.00 4.36
N ASP A 332 -16.53 -9.49 5.02
CA ASP A 332 -16.78 -9.15 6.42
C ASP A 332 -15.63 -9.67 7.30
N ARG A 333 -15.22 -10.93 7.13
CA ARG A 333 -14.07 -11.50 7.84
C ARG A 333 -12.76 -10.82 7.50
N LEU A 334 -12.57 -10.40 6.25
CA LEU A 334 -11.38 -9.65 5.82
C LEU A 334 -11.29 -8.31 6.54
N THR A 335 -12.43 -7.62 6.68
CA THR A 335 -12.50 -6.35 7.42
C THR A 335 -12.12 -6.56 8.88
N ASP A 336 -12.67 -7.57 9.54
CA ASP A 336 -12.33 -7.93 10.92
C ASP A 336 -10.85 -8.31 11.06
N ALA A 337 -10.31 -9.07 10.10
CA ALA A 337 -8.90 -9.46 10.07
C ALA A 337 -7.97 -8.25 9.88
N VAL A 338 -8.31 -7.32 9.00
CA VAL A 338 -7.56 -6.07 8.81
C VAL A 338 -7.59 -5.24 10.09
N GLU A 339 -8.78 -5.04 10.68
CA GLU A 339 -8.91 -4.28 11.92
C GLU A 339 -8.11 -4.91 13.07
N TYR A 340 -8.20 -6.23 13.23
CA TYR A 340 -7.40 -6.97 14.19
C TYR A 340 -5.90 -6.78 13.97
N ASN A 341 -5.41 -6.91 12.74
CA ASN A 341 -3.99 -6.78 12.44
C ASN A 341 -3.48 -5.35 12.65
N GLU A 342 -4.27 -4.34 12.29
CA GLU A 342 -3.94 -2.95 12.60
C GLU A 342 -3.86 -2.72 14.12
N ASN A 343 -4.86 -3.20 14.86
CA ASN A 343 -4.89 -3.13 16.33
C ASN A 343 -3.68 -3.85 16.96
N ALA A 344 -3.34 -5.03 16.45
CA ALA A 344 -2.23 -5.84 16.90
C ALA A 344 -0.87 -5.16 16.61
N ALA A 345 -0.70 -4.62 15.40
CA ALA A 345 0.46 -3.83 15.02
C ALA A 345 0.60 -2.59 15.92
N MET A 346 -0.50 -1.94 16.31
CA MET A 346 -0.47 -0.78 17.23
C MET A 346 -0.13 -1.15 18.66
N GLY A 347 -0.62 -2.28 19.15
CA GLY A 347 -0.16 -2.85 20.41
C GLY A 347 1.36 -3.10 20.40
N ALA A 348 1.86 -3.71 19.33
CA ALA A 348 3.29 -4.00 19.16
C ALA A 348 4.15 -2.72 19.04
N LEU A 349 3.71 -1.73 18.26
CA LEU A 349 4.37 -0.44 18.12
C LEU A 349 4.45 0.30 19.46
N LYS A 350 3.37 0.31 20.23
CA LYS A 350 3.35 0.90 21.59
C LYS A 350 4.39 0.24 22.49
N LEU A 351 4.45 -1.09 22.54
CA LEU A 351 5.43 -1.82 23.34
C LEU A 351 6.86 -1.54 22.87
N PHE A 352 7.08 -1.53 21.56
CA PHE A 352 8.36 -1.20 20.96
C PHE A 352 8.85 0.19 21.39
N LEU A 353 8.00 1.22 21.28
CA LEU A 353 8.34 2.60 21.68
C LEU A 353 8.52 2.74 23.20
N LYS A 354 7.75 2.01 24.02
CA LYS A 354 7.95 1.95 25.49
C LYS A 354 9.27 1.28 25.87
N GLY A 355 9.76 0.37 25.03
CA GLY A 355 11.03 -0.32 25.22
C GLY A 355 12.26 0.55 24.95
N ILE A 356 12.09 1.74 24.37
CA ILE A 356 13.18 2.62 23.94
C ILE A 356 13.29 3.82 24.86
N SER A 357 14.47 3.99 25.47
CA SER A 357 14.77 5.14 26.33
C SER A 357 14.93 6.43 25.55
N TYR A 358 14.42 7.54 26.09
CA TYR A 358 14.62 8.88 25.56
C TYR A 358 14.80 9.90 26.70
N GLY A 359 16.04 9.98 27.22
CA GLY A 359 16.33 10.76 28.42
C GLY A 359 15.74 10.10 29.67
N ASP A 360 14.99 10.87 30.45
CA ASP A 360 14.35 10.39 31.70
C ASP A 360 12.98 9.72 31.47
N GLN A 361 12.55 9.58 30.21
CA GLN A 361 11.27 9.00 29.82
C GLN A 361 11.45 7.99 28.67
N THR A 362 10.38 7.32 28.24
CA THR A 362 10.43 6.46 27.04
C THR A 362 10.15 7.26 25.76
N MET A 363 10.47 6.68 24.60
CA MET A 363 10.10 7.27 23.31
C MET A 363 8.58 7.42 23.18
N TYR A 364 7.83 6.44 23.71
CA TYR A 364 6.38 6.51 23.76
C TYR A 364 5.89 7.71 24.58
N ASP A 365 6.43 7.91 25.79
CA ASP A 365 6.03 9.03 26.66
C ASP A 365 6.32 10.39 26.02
N PHE A 366 7.47 10.52 25.35
CA PHE A 366 7.81 11.72 24.60
C PHE A 366 6.79 12.02 23.50
N LEU A 367 6.48 11.03 22.67
CA LEU A 367 5.60 11.19 21.52
C LEU A 367 4.14 11.38 21.91
N MET A 368 3.71 10.82 23.04
CA MET A 368 2.34 10.95 23.55
C MET A 368 2.12 12.19 24.42
N ASN A 369 3.16 13.02 24.62
CA ASN A 369 3.04 14.26 25.37
C ASN A 369 2.13 15.26 24.63
N GLU A 370 1.01 15.62 25.24
CA GLU A 370 0.05 16.59 24.69
C GLU A 370 0.60 18.02 24.65
N ASN A 371 1.64 18.31 25.44
CA ASN A 371 2.30 19.61 25.51
C ASN A 371 3.59 19.65 24.69
N ILE A 372 3.77 18.73 23.74
CA ILE A 372 4.91 18.77 22.84
C ILE A 372 4.86 20.06 22.01
N GLU A 373 5.99 20.75 21.90
CA GLU A 373 6.13 21.91 21.04
C GLU A 373 6.82 21.52 19.74
N LYS A 374 6.62 22.32 18.68
CA LYS A 374 7.36 22.14 17.42
C LYS A 374 8.89 22.05 17.64
N SER A 375 9.43 22.83 18.58
CA SER A 375 10.86 22.84 18.86
C SER A 375 11.40 21.56 19.49
N ASP A 376 10.53 20.73 20.05
CA ASP A 376 10.91 19.43 20.60
C ASP A 376 11.10 18.39 19.50
N LEU A 377 10.54 18.63 18.31
CA LEU A 377 10.60 17.73 17.16
C LEU A 377 11.83 17.94 16.27
N TYR A 378 12.71 18.90 16.56
CA TYR A 378 13.93 19.10 15.77
C TYR A 378 14.83 17.86 15.78
N THR A 379 14.90 17.14 16.90
CA THR A 379 15.69 15.90 16.97
C THR A 379 15.11 14.82 16.07
N LEU A 380 13.78 14.68 16.04
CA LEU A 380 13.12 13.75 15.11
C LEU A 380 13.38 14.16 13.65
N ALA A 381 13.16 15.44 13.32
CA ALA A 381 13.46 15.99 12.00
C ALA A 381 14.94 15.79 11.60
N TYR A 382 15.87 15.82 12.54
CA TYR A 382 17.28 15.60 12.25
C TYR A 382 17.61 14.14 11.91
N VAL A 383 17.00 13.18 12.60
CA VAL A 383 17.35 11.74 12.44
C VAL A 383 16.64 11.06 11.28
N LEU A 384 15.56 11.64 10.77
CA LEU A 384 14.85 11.17 9.59
C LEU A 384 15.68 11.45 8.33
N SER A 385 15.68 10.47 7.42
CA SER A 385 16.30 10.61 6.10
C SER A 385 15.51 11.55 5.19
N ALA A 386 16.07 11.92 4.04
CA ALA A 386 15.38 12.80 3.10
C ALA A 386 14.14 12.11 2.51
N GLY A 387 14.25 10.81 2.20
CA GLY A 387 13.15 9.97 1.74
C GLY A 387 12.04 9.87 2.79
N GLN A 388 12.38 9.63 4.06
CA GLN A 388 11.40 9.57 5.14
C GLN A 388 10.66 10.90 5.31
N LYS A 389 11.37 12.03 5.29
CA LYS A 389 10.75 13.36 5.38
C LYS A 389 9.83 13.66 4.21
N SER A 390 10.24 13.26 3.02
CA SER A 390 9.50 13.50 1.79
C SER A 390 8.17 12.76 1.83
N ILE A 391 8.22 11.43 2.05
CA ILE A 391 7.07 10.55 1.95
C ILE A 391 6.02 10.76 3.05
N ILE A 392 6.39 11.32 4.21
CA ILE A 392 5.43 11.71 5.27
C ILE A 392 4.33 12.64 4.75
N ARG A 393 4.62 13.43 3.71
CA ARG A 393 3.63 14.35 3.11
C ARG A 393 2.49 13.62 2.41
N ASP A 394 2.73 12.39 1.97
CA ASP A 394 1.79 11.58 1.21
C ASP A 394 1.13 10.52 2.12
N VAL A 395 1.94 9.60 2.64
CA VAL A 395 1.47 8.45 3.43
C VAL A 395 1.33 8.74 4.94
N GLY A 396 1.73 9.93 5.38
CA GLY A 396 1.66 10.35 6.78
C GLY A 396 2.81 9.83 7.65
N LEU A 397 2.81 10.25 8.92
CA LEU A 397 3.87 9.92 9.88
C LEU A 397 3.85 8.44 10.30
N TYR A 398 2.70 7.80 10.22
CA TYR A 398 2.48 6.44 10.70
C TYR A 398 3.38 5.40 10.03
N SER A 399 3.52 5.45 8.71
CA SER A 399 4.35 4.53 7.92
C SER A 399 5.84 4.61 8.30
N VAL A 400 6.33 5.79 8.66
CA VAL A 400 7.71 5.98 9.16
C VAL A 400 7.91 5.34 10.53
N PHE A 401 6.86 5.24 11.35
CA PHE A 401 6.93 4.46 12.59
C PHE A 401 6.93 2.96 12.32
N GLN A 402 6.18 2.51 11.32
CA GLN A 402 6.22 1.11 10.91
C GLN A 402 7.59 0.71 10.36
N SER A 403 8.26 1.57 9.58
CA SER A 403 9.60 1.29 9.05
C SER A 403 10.65 1.05 10.14
N ALA A 404 10.52 1.74 11.27
CA ALA A 404 11.39 1.49 12.42
C ALA A 404 11.26 0.09 12.99
N MET A 405 10.09 -0.54 12.85
CA MET A 405 9.86 -1.91 13.29
C MET A 405 10.46 -2.91 12.28
N SER A 406 10.28 -2.65 10.99
CA SER A 406 10.81 -3.49 9.90
C SER A 406 12.34 -3.60 9.93
N GLY A 407 13.05 -2.55 10.37
CA GLY A 407 14.52 -2.59 10.52
C GLY A 407 15.07 -3.56 11.58
N TYR A 408 14.21 -4.12 12.44
CA TYR A 408 14.58 -5.16 13.43
C TYR A 408 14.11 -6.56 13.05
N ALA A 409 13.43 -6.70 11.92
CA ALA A 409 12.99 -8.00 11.46
C ALA A 409 14.16 -8.73 10.79
N GLU A 410 14.66 -9.79 11.42
CA GLU A 410 15.61 -10.72 10.80
C GLU A 410 14.85 -11.66 9.86
N GLU A 411 15.41 -11.95 8.69
CA GLU A 411 14.85 -12.94 7.76
C GLU A 411 14.94 -14.33 8.40
N ASP A 412 13.79 -14.96 8.70
CA ASP A 412 13.79 -16.40 9.00
C ASP A 412 13.41 -17.12 7.70
N GLU A 413 14.13 -18.20 7.39
CA GLU A 413 13.89 -19.07 6.21
C GLU A 413 12.46 -19.67 6.19
N GLU A 414 11.70 -19.62 7.29
CA GLU A 414 10.33 -20.15 7.38
C GLU A 414 9.24 -19.25 6.75
N ASN A 415 9.58 -18.11 6.13
CA ASN A 415 8.61 -17.29 5.36
C ASN A 415 8.21 -17.93 4.01
N ALA A 416 8.65 -19.16 3.72
CA ALA A 416 8.43 -19.89 2.48
C ALA A 416 6.94 -20.04 2.09
N ASP A 417 6.04 -20.11 3.06
CA ASP A 417 4.62 -20.40 2.77
C ASP A 417 3.97 -19.32 1.90
N LEU A 418 4.30 -18.03 2.07
CA LEU A 418 3.65 -16.94 1.31
C LEU A 418 3.97 -16.94 -0.18
N ASP A 419 5.14 -17.45 -0.58
CA ASP A 419 5.53 -17.58 -1.99
C ASP A 419 4.80 -18.74 -2.67
N ASP A 420 4.38 -19.75 -1.91
CA ASP A 420 3.57 -20.87 -2.42
C ASP A 420 2.13 -20.44 -2.77
N VAL A 421 1.75 -19.22 -2.37
CA VAL A 421 0.37 -18.74 -2.37
C VAL A 421 0.15 -17.51 -3.25
N ILE A 422 1.12 -16.59 -3.29
CA ILE A 422 1.10 -15.48 -4.23
C ILE A 422 2.42 -15.52 -5.00
N SER A 423 2.34 -15.86 -6.29
CA SER A 423 3.49 -15.79 -7.17
C SER A 423 3.91 -14.34 -7.44
N GLU A 424 5.15 -14.15 -7.86
CA GLU A 424 5.57 -12.87 -8.46
C GLU A 424 4.66 -12.50 -9.64
N LYS A 425 4.48 -11.21 -9.87
CA LYS A 425 3.62 -10.66 -10.93
C LYS A 425 2.18 -11.19 -10.90
N SER A 426 1.62 -11.43 -9.73
CA SER A 426 0.24 -11.88 -9.60
C SER A 426 -0.76 -10.77 -9.95
N PHE A 427 -0.38 -9.50 -9.76
CA PHE A 427 -1.34 -8.39 -9.80
C PHE A 427 -0.83 -7.18 -10.58
N SER A 428 -1.68 -6.61 -11.43
CA SER A 428 -1.36 -5.37 -12.13
C SER A 428 -1.48 -4.19 -11.16
N ILE A 429 -0.54 -3.25 -11.23
CA ILE A 429 -0.68 -1.95 -10.54
C ILE A 429 -1.81 -1.08 -11.10
N TYR A 430 -2.36 -1.47 -12.26
CA TYR A 430 -3.43 -0.79 -12.96
C TYR A 430 -4.79 -1.49 -12.78
N ASP A 431 -4.86 -2.50 -11.91
CA ASP A 431 -6.11 -3.26 -11.72
C ASP A 431 -7.26 -2.34 -11.28
N GLY A 432 -8.42 -2.51 -11.90
CA GLY A 432 -9.58 -1.66 -11.70
C GLY A 432 -9.54 -0.28 -12.39
N VAL A 433 -8.47 0.07 -13.12
CA VAL A 433 -8.37 1.33 -13.86
C VAL A 433 -8.66 1.13 -15.35
N ASP A 434 -9.61 1.90 -15.89
CA ASP A 434 -9.88 1.96 -17.34
C ASP A 434 -8.79 2.81 -18.03
N ARG A 435 -7.62 2.23 -18.28
CA ARG A 435 -6.46 2.97 -18.83
C ARG A 435 -6.70 3.57 -20.22
N ASP A 436 -7.72 3.10 -20.95
CA ASP A 436 -8.07 3.64 -22.25
C ASP A 436 -8.61 5.07 -22.17
N VAL A 437 -9.01 5.54 -20.98
CA VAL A 437 -9.33 6.96 -20.76
C VAL A 437 -8.12 7.86 -20.97
N PHE A 438 -6.91 7.41 -20.63
CA PHE A 438 -5.69 8.21 -20.75
C PHE A 438 -5.12 8.24 -22.17
N LYS A 439 -5.61 7.37 -23.06
CA LYS A 439 -5.19 7.31 -24.47
C LYS A 439 -5.85 8.38 -25.36
N GLY A 440 -6.81 9.15 -24.83
CA GLY A 440 -7.46 10.26 -25.54
C GLY A 440 -8.57 9.85 -26.52
N ASP A 441 -8.80 8.56 -26.69
CA ASP A 441 -9.83 8.01 -27.58
C ASP A 441 -11.17 7.71 -26.86
N THR A 442 -11.21 7.93 -25.54
CA THR A 442 -12.38 7.63 -24.72
C THR A 442 -13.09 8.91 -24.27
N ALA A 443 -14.38 8.98 -24.55
CA ALA A 443 -15.23 10.06 -24.08
C ALA A 443 -15.61 9.88 -22.61
N LEU A 444 -15.30 10.87 -21.74
CA LEU A 444 -15.82 10.95 -20.37
C LEU A 444 -17.10 11.80 -20.32
N THR A 445 -18.09 11.34 -19.56
CA THR A 445 -19.32 12.11 -19.32
C THR A 445 -19.10 13.16 -18.24
N GLU A 446 -19.89 14.24 -18.23
CA GLU A 446 -19.87 15.25 -17.16
C GLU A 446 -20.09 14.63 -15.77
N ASP A 447 -20.86 13.53 -15.67
CA ASP A 447 -21.06 12.80 -14.42
C ASP A 447 -19.83 11.97 -14.01
N ALA A 448 -19.11 11.40 -14.97
CA ALA A 448 -17.82 10.75 -14.71
C ALA A 448 -16.77 11.79 -14.27
N LEU A 449 -16.73 12.95 -14.93
CA LEU A 449 -15.88 14.09 -14.54
C LEU A 449 -16.26 14.62 -13.16
N LYS A 450 -17.56 14.74 -12.85
CA LYS A 450 -18.02 15.14 -11.50
C LYS A 450 -17.61 14.12 -10.46
N ARG A 451 -17.79 12.80 -10.69
CA ARG A 451 -17.32 11.76 -9.77
C ARG A 451 -15.81 11.83 -9.57
N MET A 452 -15.03 11.97 -10.64
CA MET A 452 -13.58 12.19 -10.57
C MET A 452 -13.20 13.49 -9.84
N GLN A 453 -14.06 14.52 -9.85
CA GLN A 453 -13.87 15.77 -9.12
C GLN A 453 -14.38 15.73 -7.67
N THR A 454 -15.28 14.79 -7.31
CA THR A 454 -15.95 14.74 -6.00
C THR A 454 -15.52 13.60 -5.10
N ASP A 455 -14.85 12.56 -5.61
CA ASP A 455 -14.44 11.42 -4.79
C ASP A 455 -13.19 11.74 -3.95
N ASN A 456 -13.46 12.42 -2.83
CA ASN A 456 -12.70 12.33 -1.58
C ASN A 456 -13.36 11.32 -0.61
N ASP A 457 -14.39 10.57 -1.05
CA ASP A 457 -15.06 9.55 -0.25
C ASP A 457 -14.23 8.25 -0.28
N ASN A 458 -13.43 8.06 0.77
CA ASN A 458 -12.64 6.87 1.10
C ASN A 458 -13.52 5.62 1.34
N SER A 459 -14.39 5.22 0.42
CA SER A 459 -15.14 3.98 0.57
C SER A 459 -14.38 2.81 -0.03
N PHE A 460 -13.63 2.10 0.81
CA PHE A 460 -13.10 0.75 0.54
C PHE A 460 -14.15 -0.21 -0.07
N LEU A 461 -15.44 0.09 0.15
CA LEU A 461 -16.61 -0.66 -0.32
C LEU A 461 -17.00 -0.46 -1.80
N THR A 462 -16.42 0.50 -2.52
CA THR A 462 -16.68 0.70 -3.97
C THR A 462 -15.60 0.14 -4.87
N MET A 463 -14.52 -0.38 -4.30
CA MET A 463 -13.45 -1.03 -5.08
C MET A 463 -13.93 -2.38 -5.62
N PRO A 464 -13.45 -2.81 -6.80
CA PRO A 464 -13.61 -4.18 -7.23
C PRO A 464 -13.14 -5.12 -6.11
N PRO A 465 -13.89 -6.17 -5.76
CA PRO A 465 -13.52 -7.13 -4.72
C PRO A 465 -12.09 -7.67 -4.80
N ALA A 466 -11.55 -7.74 -6.02
CA ALA A 466 -10.16 -8.10 -6.28
C ALA A 466 -9.16 -7.10 -5.69
N VAL A 467 -9.38 -5.81 -5.92
CA VAL A 467 -8.53 -4.72 -5.44
C VAL A 467 -8.64 -4.58 -3.92
N SER A 468 -9.85 -4.61 -3.35
CA SER A 468 -10.02 -4.55 -1.89
C SER A 468 -9.38 -5.75 -1.18
N GLY A 469 -9.50 -6.94 -1.79
CA GLY A 469 -8.80 -8.13 -1.33
C GLY A 469 -7.29 -8.00 -1.41
N LEU A 470 -6.77 -7.49 -2.52
CA LEU A 470 -5.35 -7.27 -2.74
C LEU A 470 -4.73 -6.33 -1.72
N LEU A 471 -5.41 -5.21 -1.51
CA LEU A 471 -5.05 -4.20 -0.54
C LEU A 471 -5.02 -4.78 0.88
N ALA A 472 -5.97 -5.65 1.20
CA ALA A 472 -5.99 -6.34 2.48
C ALA A 472 -4.87 -7.36 2.59
N ILE A 473 -4.56 -8.15 1.55
CA ILE A 473 -3.47 -9.13 1.58
C ILE A 473 -2.11 -8.46 1.73
N ALA A 474 -1.86 -7.36 1.01
CA ALA A 474 -0.62 -6.60 1.14
C ALA A 474 -0.53 -5.98 2.55
N ALA A 475 -1.59 -5.37 3.05
CA ALA A 475 -1.65 -4.85 4.42
C ALA A 475 -1.45 -5.95 5.49
N LEU A 476 -2.04 -7.12 5.29
CA LEU A 476 -1.92 -8.29 6.17
C LEU A 476 -0.53 -8.89 6.10
N ALA A 477 0.06 -9.08 4.92
CA ALA A 477 1.41 -9.64 4.78
C ALA A 477 2.44 -8.75 5.48
N VAL A 478 2.31 -7.44 5.34
CA VAL A 478 3.17 -6.44 5.96
C VAL A 478 2.93 -6.35 7.47
N GLY A 479 1.65 -6.28 7.88
CA GLY A 479 1.24 -6.21 9.28
C GLY A 479 1.65 -7.46 10.05
N THR A 480 1.34 -8.64 9.51
CA THR A 480 1.74 -9.95 10.03
C THR A 480 3.25 -10.08 10.12
N TYR A 481 4.00 -9.71 9.08
CA TYR A 481 5.47 -9.79 9.12
C TYR A 481 6.05 -8.93 10.25
N CYS A 482 5.62 -7.67 10.36
CA CYS A 482 6.04 -6.78 11.43
C CYS A 482 5.61 -7.29 12.82
N PHE A 483 4.36 -7.77 12.92
CA PHE A 483 3.75 -8.24 14.16
C PHE A 483 4.38 -9.53 14.69
N VAL A 484 4.53 -10.55 13.85
CA VAL A 484 5.14 -11.84 14.18
C VAL A 484 6.57 -11.66 14.69
N LYS A 485 7.35 -10.81 14.03
CA LYS A 485 8.74 -10.57 14.42
C LYS A 485 8.81 -9.75 15.71
N LEU A 486 8.00 -8.70 15.86
CA LEU A 486 7.97 -7.90 17.08
C LEU A 486 7.50 -8.67 18.30
N THR A 487 6.41 -9.44 18.19
CA THR A 487 5.93 -10.28 19.30
C THR A 487 6.98 -11.30 19.68
N SER A 488 7.71 -11.89 18.72
CA SER A 488 8.83 -12.78 19.06
C SER A 488 9.96 -12.06 19.81
N ILE A 489 10.25 -10.80 19.49
CA ILE A 489 11.29 -9.97 20.13
C ILE A 489 10.86 -9.51 21.53
N VAL A 490 9.58 -9.18 21.69
CA VAL A 490 8.97 -8.70 22.95
C VAL A 490 8.70 -9.88 23.91
N LEU A 491 8.06 -10.96 23.45
CA LEU A 491 7.67 -12.12 24.26
C LEU A 491 8.87 -12.99 24.66
N ASN A 492 9.89 -13.13 23.81
CA ASN A 492 11.13 -13.84 24.19
C ASN A 492 12.06 -13.00 25.10
N GLY A 493 11.56 -11.90 25.68
CA GLY A 493 12.30 -11.07 26.65
C GLY A 493 13.50 -10.32 26.06
N GLY A 494 13.62 -10.27 24.73
CA GLY A 494 14.78 -9.71 24.04
C GLY A 494 14.95 -8.22 24.26
N VAL A 495 13.86 -7.43 24.23
CA VAL A 495 13.96 -5.96 24.37
C VAL A 495 14.27 -5.53 25.80
N VAL A 496 13.63 -6.16 26.80
CA VAL A 496 13.87 -5.79 28.21
C VAL A 496 15.26 -6.26 28.69
N THR A 497 15.85 -7.28 28.06
CA THR A 497 17.14 -7.83 28.48
C THR A 497 18.33 -7.41 27.61
N LYS A 498 18.17 -7.16 26.29
CA LYS A 498 19.27 -6.73 25.41
C LYS A 498 19.51 -5.21 25.41
N VAL A 499 18.52 -4.37 25.71
CA VAL A 499 18.74 -2.90 25.78
C VAL A 499 19.57 -2.50 27.03
N LYS A 500 19.67 -3.38 28.03
CA LYS A 500 20.55 -3.16 29.20
C LYS A 500 22.05 -3.39 28.95
N TYR A 501 22.47 -3.81 27.75
CA TYR A 501 23.88 -4.18 27.46
C TYR A 501 24.57 -3.33 26.39
N VAL A 502 24.15 -2.07 26.18
CA VAL A 502 24.85 -1.11 25.28
C VAL A 502 25.36 0.13 26.03
N HIS A 503 25.62 0.02 27.34
CA HIS A 503 26.26 1.09 28.10
C HIS A 503 27.31 0.57 29.09
N GLN A 504 28.42 0.01 28.56
CA GLN A 504 29.74 0.04 29.20
C GLN A 504 30.83 -0.51 28.26
N THR A 505 31.31 0.32 27.34
CA THR A 505 32.60 0.07 26.68
C THR A 505 33.39 1.34 26.44
N VAL A 506 33.72 2.10 27.50
CA VAL A 506 34.89 3.00 27.47
C VAL A 506 35.51 3.11 28.90
N THR A 507 36.75 2.62 29.02
CA THR A 507 37.78 2.87 30.07
C THR A 507 37.80 2.01 31.34
N TYR A 508 38.68 0.98 31.34
CA TYR A 508 39.64 0.53 32.37
C TYR A 508 40.06 -0.88 31.92
N ILE A 509 41.28 -1.21 31.49
CA ILE A 509 42.56 -1.18 32.21
C ILE A 509 43.70 -1.22 31.17
N GLN A 510 44.52 -0.17 31.10
CA GLN A 510 45.97 -0.31 30.95
C GLN A 510 46.54 0.06 32.32
N GLY A 511 47.30 -0.85 32.94
CA GLY A 511 47.96 -0.54 34.20
C GLY A 511 48.35 -1.75 35.04
N GLU A 512 49.43 -2.40 34.61
CA GLU A 512 50.48 -2.95 35.47
C GLU A 512 50.39 -4.34 36.12
N ASN A 513 51.44 -5.10 35.78
CA ASN A 513 52.28 -5.95 36.62
C ASN A 513 51.95 -7.44 36.79
N SER A 514 52.59 -8.20 35.90
CA SER A 514 53.74 -9.07 36.18
C SER A 514 53.53 -10.45 36.83
N LEU A 515 54.33 -11.39 36.29
CA LEU A 515 54.86 -12.64 36.84
C LEU A 515 54.15 -13.96 36.48
N ALA A 516 54.77 -14.62 35.47
CA ALA A 516 55.29 -16.00 35.46
C ALA A 516 54.28 -17.18 35.53
N PHE A 517 54.44 -18.32 34.84
CA PHE A 517 55.64 -19.13 34.59
C PHE A 517 55.39 -20.10 33.42
N LYS A 518 56.48 -20.41 32.69
CA LYS A 518 56.74 -21.51 31.72
C LYS A 518 56.04 -21.53 30.36
#